data_AF-E9I4W8-F1
#
_entry.id   AF-E9I4W8-F1
#
_cell.length_a   1.000
_cell.length_b   1.000
_cell.length_c   1.000
_cell.angle_alpha   90.00
_cell.angle_beta   90.00
_cell.angle_gamma   90.00
#
_symmetry.space_group_name_H-M   'P 1'
#
loop_
_entity.id
_entity.type
_entity.pdbx_description
1 polymer ?
#
loop_
_entity_poly.entity_id
_entity_poly.type
_entity_poly.pdbx_seq_one_letter_code
_entity_poly.pdbx_strand_id
1 'polypeptide(L)'
;MRLLGFALLVIFPQLLNVGLAYSIERNNKAGCAFNLDISSPAYPPHLIDENKKIVLPVLEGTARIINLSEGQQVTIGCLGAGNNMLATGLGLNSATCAASSNLQLADGTEYSYDEIGCVKQNDEVLIEQGTCANGPGTFIRNGWQFGADFIPLFDMCHDKNLALNYYSINTVYGRSANADDKDNSRPSFSQSSYYPGLSVNTLYTQAEQTKTIAGIVGSDALAGQYIVPNTEYYLSRGHMAPDGDFIDAASQDASYYFMNTAPQFQTFNSRMSPHKCCHTTPVTGRKEQNGTSVRSSQCIRNNVYWLPASRHK
;
A
#
# COMPACT_ATOMS: atom_id res chain seq x y z
N MET A 1 -17.44 60.82 -72.29
CA MET A 1 -18.82 60.50 -71.90
C MET A 1 -18.83 59.06 -71.39
N ARG A 2 -19.29 58.87 -70.14
CA ARG A 2 -19.76 57.64 -69.41
C ARG A 2 -19.76 56.30 -70.20
N LEU A 3 -19.49 55.10 -69.67
CA LEU A 3 -19.66 54.42 -68.37
C LEU A 3 -18.58 53.30 -68.29
N LEU A 4 -17.88 53.04 -67.17
CA LEU A 4 -18.26 52.21 -66.01
C LEU A 4 -18.63 50.74 -66.34
N GLY A 5 -17.72 49.83 -65.98
CA GLY A 5 -17.96 48.39 -65.83
C GLY A 5 -17.05 47.83 -64.73
N PHE A 6 -17.59 47.73 -63.52
CA PHE A 6 -16.96 47.17 -62.33
C PHE A 6 -16.86 45.63 -62.44
N ALA A 7 -15.69 45.07 -62.13
CA ALA A 7 -15.56 43.67 -61.75
C ALA A 7 -15.07 43.60 -60.29
N LEU A 8 -15.93 43.12 -59.40
CA LEU A 8 -15.64 42.87 -57.99
C LEU A 8 -14.70 41.66 -57.87
N LEU A 9 -13.49 41.86 -57.34
CA LEU A 9 -12.62 40.76 -56.91
C LEU A 9 -12.75 40.62 -55.40
N VAL A 10 -13.42 39.56 -54.96
CA VAL A 10 -13.58 39.21 -53.54
C VAL A 10 -12.29 38.54 -53.08
N ILE A 11 -11.49 39.25 -52.28
CA ILE A 11 -10.29 38.71 -51.63
C ILE A 11 -10.72 38.16 -50.27
N PHE A 12 -10.72 36.84 -50.11
CA PHE A 12 -10.86 36.18 -48.81
C PHE A 12 -9.55 36.32 -48.02
N PRO A 13 -9.53 36.95 -46.84
CA PRO A 13 -8.34 36.93 -45.99
C PRO A 13 -8.20 35.53 -45.38
N GLN A 14 -7.15 34.79 -45.78
CA GLN A 14 -6.74 33.60 -45.06
C GLN A 14 -6.20 34.03 -43.69
N LEU A 15 -7.02 33.81 -42.64
CA LEU A 15 -6.58 33.90 -41.26
C LEU A 15 -5.59 32.74 -41.01
N LEU A 16 -4.29 33.05 -41.10
CA LEU A 16 -3.24 32.21 -40.54
C LEU A 16 -3.47 32.15 -39.03
N ASN A 17 -4.08 31.06 -38.57
CA ASN A 17 -4.06 30.66 -37.16
C ASN A 17 -2.60 30.35 -36.79
N VAL A 18 -1.85 31.37 -36.38
CA VAL A 18 -0.63 31.17 -35.63
C VAL A 18 -1.06 30.73 -34.23
N GLY A 19 -1.28 29.42 -34.07
CA GLY A 19 -1.41 28.83 -32.76
C GLY A 19 -0.11 29.09 -32.01
N LEU A 20 -0.12 30.06 -31.09
CA LEU A 20 0.86 30.06 -30.01
C LEU A 20 0.63 28.75 -29.23
N ALA A 21 1.39 27.73 -29.58
CA ALA A 21 1.68 26.65 -28.66
C ALA A 21 2.42 27.31 -27.49
N TYR A 22 1.67 27.62 -26.43
CA TYR A 22 2.27 27.76 -25.11
C TYR A 22 2.79 26.37 -24.74
N SER A 23 4.06 26.11 -25.10
CA SER A 23 4.87 25.17 -24.37
C SER A 23 4.88 25.68 -22.94
N ILE A 24 4.06 25.08 -22.07
CA ILE A 24 4.31 25.20 -20.63
C ILE A 24 5.66 24.53 -20.46
N GLU A 25 6.74 25.31 -20.38
CA GLU A 25 7.97 24.81 -19.82
C GLU A 25 7.59 24.26 -18.44
N ARG A 26 7.70 22.93 -18.27
CA ARG A 26 7.73 22.38 -16.91
C ARG A 26 8.93 23.07 -16.28
N ASN A 27 8.67 24.02 -15.39
CA ASN A 27 9.69 24.52 -14.48
C ASN A 27 10.44 23.29 -13.97
N ASN A 28 11.74 23.19 -14.30
CA ASN A 28 12.64 22.28 -13.62
C ASN A 28 12.38 22.51 -12.14
N LYS A 29 11.79 21.53 -11.47
CA LYS A 29 11.53 21.64 -10.04
C LYS A 29 12.91 21.74 -9.40
N ALA A 30 13.29 22.93 -8.95
CA ALA A 30 14.49 23.10 -8.14
C ALA A 30 14.29 22.24 -6.87
N GLY A 31 15.06 21.15 -6.77
CA GLY A 31 14.89 20.13 -5.74
C GLY A 31 15.41 18.76 -6.15
N CYS A 32 15.06 17.75 -5.36
CA CYS A 32 15.54 16.39 -5.51
C CYS A 32 14.49 15.54 -6.19
N ALA A 33 14.90 14.83 -7.23
CA ALA A 33 14.07 13.89 -7.97
C ALA A 33 14.78 12.53 -8.02
N PHE A 34 14.37 11.61 -7.15
CA PHE A 34 14.97 10.28 -7.07
C PHE A 34 14.17 9.31 -7.92
N ASN A 35 14.78 8.77 -8.97
CA ASN A 35 14.18 7.74 -9.80
C ASN A 35 14.44 6.35 -9.20
N LEU A 36 13.40 5.78 -8.58
CA LEU A 36 13.48 4.50 -7.88
C LEU A 36 13.78 3.33 -8.82
N ASP A 37 13.53 3.47 -10.12
CA ASP A 37 13.76 2.39 -11.09
C ASP A 37 15.24 2.20 -11.45
N ILE A 38 16.09 3.19 -11.15
CA ILE A 38 17.52 3.17 -11.51
C ILE A 38 18.47 3.49 -10.36
N SER A 39 17.98 4.12 -9.29
CA SER A 39 18.80 4.59 -8.17
C SER A 39 18.40 4.00 -6.82
N SER A 40 17.42 3.07 -6.79
CA SER A 40 17.01 2.47 -5.53
C SER A 40 18.09 1.53 -5.01
N PRO A 41 18.56 1.69 -3.76
CA PRO A 41 19.47 0.73 -3.14
C PRO A 41 18.74 -0.59 -2.87
N ALA A 42 19.48 -1.64 -2.53
CA ALA A 42 18.93 -2.97 -2.27
C ALA A 42 17.86 -2.98 -1.15
N TYR A 43 18.09 -2.20 -0.10
CA TYR A 43 17.12 -1.96 0.98
C TYR A 43 16.89 -0.45 1.13
N PRO A 44 15.86 0.10 0.46
CA PRO A 44 15.57 1.53 0.49
C PRO A 44 15.19 2.01 1.91
N PRO A 45 15.71 3.16 2.35
CA PRO A 45 15.23 3.78 3.57
C PRO A 45 13.83 4.37 3.37
N HIS A 46 13.16 4.67 4.48
CA HIS A 46 12.01 5.57 4.45
C HIS A 46 12.48 7.00 4.55
N LEU A 47 12.11 7.86 3.60
CA LEU A 47 12.27 9.29 3.75
C LEU A 47 11.05 9.85 4.49
N ILE A 48 11.27 10.41 5.67
CA ILE A 48 10.21 10.85 6.58
C ILE A 48 10.22 12.37 6.64
N ASP A 49 9.08 13.01 6.34
CA ASP A 49 8.94 14.46 6.37
C ASP A 49 8.80 15.03 7.80
N GLU A 50 8.77 16.36 7.92
CA GLU A 50 8.57 17.06 9.20
C GLU A 50 7.25 16.73 9.92
N ASN A 51 6.25 16.24 9.17
CA ASN A 51 4.95 15.82 9.68
C ASN A 51 4.94 14.34 10.06
N LYS A 52 6.11 13.68 10.07
CA LYS A 52 6.29 12.26 10.41
C LYS A 52 5.54 11.34 9.46
N LYS A 53 5.46 11.73 8.18
CA LYS A 53 4.90 10.90 7.10
C LYS A 53 6.01 10.42 6.19
N ILE A 54 5.89 9.17 5.75
CA ILE A 54 6.76 8.62 4.73
C ILE A 54 6.44 9.33 3.41
N VAL A 55 7.46 9.87 2.76
CA VAL A 55 7.37 10.48 1.44
C VAL A 55 7.20 9.36 0.41
N LEU A 56 6.06 9.34 -0.26
CA LEU A 56 5.73 8.32 -1.25
C LEU A 56 6.12 8.77 -2.67
N PRO A 57 6.57 7.85 -3.53
CA PRO A 57 6.81 8.15 -4.94
C PRO A 57 5.51 8.47 -5.68
N VAL A 58 5.66 9.09 -6.84
CA VAL A 58 4.60 9.28 -7.83
C VAL A 58 5.09 8.82 -9.20
N LEU A 59 4.16 8.45 -10.08
CA LEU A 59 4.53 8.19 -11.47
C LEU A 59 4.72 9.50 -12.22
N GLU A 60 5.89 9.65 -12.84
CA GLU A 60 6.17 10.68 -13.82
C GLU A 60 6.52 10.01 -15.17
N GLY A 61 5.54 10.00 -16.08
CA GLY A 61 5.61 9.14 -17.25
C GLY A 61 5.50 7.67 -16.82
N THR A 62 6.58 6.90 -17.00
CA THR A 62 6.68 5.51 -16.54
C THR A 62 7.59 5.34 -15.34
N ALA A 63 8.30 6.39 -14.91
CA ALA A 63 9.28 6.32 -13.85
C ALA A 63 8.63 6.58 -12.47
N ARG A 64 9.07 5.84 -11.46
CA ARG A 64 8.67 6.04 -10.06
C ARG A 64 9.60 7.06 -9.41
N ILE A 65 9.08 8.25 -9.14
CA ILE A 65 9.88 9.39 -8.67
C ILE A 65 9.48 9.81 -7.26
N ILE A 66 10.44 9.87 -6.35
CA ILE A 66 10.31 10.66 -5.12
C ILE A 66 10.73 12.10 -5.42
N ASN A 67 9.87 13.06 -5.10
CA ASN A 67 10.13 14.47 -5.30
C ASN A 67 10.22 15.21 -3.97
N LEU A 68 11.32 15.93 -3.76
CA LEU A 68 11.50 16.86 -2.64
C LEU A 68 11.80 18.26 -3.19
N SER A 69 11.29 19.30 -2.53
CA SER A 69 11.68 20.68 -2.84
C SER A 69 13.11 20.95 -2.37
N GLU A 70 13.85 21.81 -3.06
CA GLU A 70 15.16 22.28 -2.57
C GLU A 70 15.01 22.88 -1.17
N GLY A 71 15.91 22.52 -0.26
CA GLY A 71 15.86 22.91 1.15
C GLY A 71 14.83 22.15 1.99
N GLN A 72 14.04 21.24 1.40
CA GLN A 72 13.11 20.41 2.16
C GLN A 72 13.89 19.47 3.07
N GLN A 73 13.55 19.50 4.35
CA GLN A 73 14.11 18.60 5.36
C GLN A 73 13.35 17.28 5.39
N VAL A 74 14.09 16.18 5.49
CA VAL A 74 13.59 14.82 5.69
C VAL A 74 14.50 14.09 6.69
N THR A 75 14.00 13.02 7.28
CA THR A 75 14.83 12.05 7.98
C THR A 75 14.92 10.78 7.16
N ILE A 76 16.15 10.33 6.89
CA ILE A 76 16.42 9.02 6.32
C ILE A 76 16.29 8.00 7.44
N GLY A 77 15.26 7.17 7.37
CA GLY A 77 14.91 6.16 8.36
C GLY A 77 15.23 4.75 7.89
N CYS A 78 16.24 4.14 8.50
CA CYS A 78 16.45 2.70 8.52
C CYS A 78 15.85 2.15 9.81
N LEU A 79 14.57 1.77 9.73
CA LEU A 79 13.70 1.45 10.86
C LEU A 79 13.76 -0.05 11.18
N GLY A 80 13.51 -0.39 12.45
CA GLY A 80 13.59 -1.76 12.95
C GLY A 80 14.87 -2.05 13.74
N ALA A 81 14.83 -3.10 14.56
CA ALA A 81 15.91 -3.40 15.50
C ALA A 81 17.23 -3.71 14.76
N GLY A 82 18.28 -2.94 15.05
CA GLY A 82 19.61 -3.10 14.45
C GLY A 82 19.68 -2.75 12.97
N ASN A 83 18.69 -2.02 12.42
CA ASN A 83 18.76 -1.49 11.07
C ASN A 83 19.43 -0.11 11.08
N ASN A 84 20.33 0.13 10.14
CA ASN A 84 21.10 1.37 10.04
C ASN A 84 21.38 1.71 8.58
N MET A 85 21.60 2.98 8.28
CA MET A 85 22.13 3.41 6.98
C MET A 85 23.57 2.95 6.86
N LEU A 86 23.93 2.30 5.75
CA LEU A 86 25.25 1.71 5.55
C LEU A 86 26.39 2.74 5.64
N ALA A 87 26.16 3.94 5.11
CA ALA A 87 27.18 4.98 5.05
C ALA A 87 27.52 5.61 6.41
N THR A 88 26.55 5.70 7.33
CA THR A 88 26.73 6.40 8.62
C THR A 88 26.73 5.47 9.84
N GLY A 89 26.18 4.27 9.70
CA GLY A 89 25.97 3.35 10.83
C GLY A 89 24.87 3.79 11.80
N LEU A 90 24.05 4.80 11.42
CA LEU A 90 22.94 5.30 12.24
C LEU A 90 21.58 4.89 11.66
N GLY A 91 20.63 4.60 12.54
CA GLY A 91 19.24 4.27 12.15
C GLY A 91 18.46 5.45 11.60
N LEU A 92 18.69 6.65 12.13
CA LEU A 92 18.02 7.89 11.71
C LEU A 92 19.07 8.94 11.35
N ASN A 93 18.97 9.49 10.14
CA ASN A 93 19.88 10.54 9.65
C ASN A 93 19.05 11.73 9.16
N SER A 94 19.18 12.89 9.82
CA SER A 94 18.56 14.12 9.33
C SER A 94 19.24 14.58 8.06
N ALA A 95 18.44 14.92 7.05
CA ALA A 95 18.93 15.33 5.75
C ALA A 95 18.12 16.48 5.16
N THR A 96 18.75 17.25 4.28
CA THR A 96 18.13 18.32 3.51
C THR A 96 18.32 18.06 2.03
N CYS A 97 17.27 18.25 1.24
CA CYS A 97 17.38 18.18 -0.20
C CYS A 97 18.23 19.33 -0.76
N ALA A 98 19.35 19.01 -1.41
CA ALA A 98 20.25 19.96 -2.03
C ALA A 98 19.87 20.25 -3.50
N ALA A 99 20.33 21.40 -4.02
CA ALA A 99 20.12 21.79 -5.43
C ALA A 99 20.76 20.81 -6.43
N SER A 100 21.73 20.02 -5.98
CA SER A 100 22.39 18.93 -6.72
C SER A 100 21.49 17.71 -6.93
N SER A 101 20.26 17.73 -6.42
CA SER A 101 19.36 16.57 -6.36
C SER A 101 19.91 15.41 -5.50
N ASN A 102 20.72 15.74 -4.48
CA ASN A 102 21.21 14.81 -3.46
C ASN A 102 20.62 15.16 -2.07
N LEU A 103 20.77 14.24 -1.12
CA LEU A 103 20.47 14.50 0.29
C LEU A 103 21.74 14.89 1.03
N GLN A 104 21.78 16.12 1.57
CA GLN A 104 22.85 16.61 2.43
C GLN A 104 22.55 16.27 3.89
N LEU A 105 23.45 15.56 4.57
CA LEU A 105 23.35 15.30 6.01
C LEU A 105 23.83 16.49 6.84
N ALA A 106 23.62 16.42 8.16
CA ALA A 106 23.98 17.48 9.10
C ALA A 106 25.49 17.80 9.16
N ASP A 107 26.36 16.88 8.74
CA ASP A 107 27.81 17.07 8.64
C ASP A 107 28.24 17.79 7.35
N GLY A 108 27.29 18.08 6.44
CA GLY A 108 27.52 18.70 5.14
C GLY A 108 27.79 17.72 4.00
N THR A 109 27.91 16.43 4.28
CA THR A 109 28.13 15.39 3.26
C THR A 109 26.86 15.17 2.44
N GLU A 110 26.99 15.13 1.12
CA GLU A 110 25.89 14.83 0.20
C GLU A 110 25.95 13.38 -0.26
N TYR A 111 24.79 12.72 -0.28
CA TYR A 111 24.60 11.37 -0.78
C TYR A 111 23.53 11.33 -1.86
N SER A 112 23.79 10.57 -2.93
CA SER A 112 22.73 10.19 -3.87
C SER A 112 21.82 9.12 -3.27
N TYR A 113 20.65 8.89 -3.88
CA TYR A 113 19.65 7.98 -3.33
C TYR A 113 20.13 6.51 -3.25
N ASP A 114 21.02 6.09 -4.13
CA ASP A 114 21.61 4.74 -4.12
C ASP A 114 22.65 4.54 -3.00
N GLU A 115 23.18 5.63 -2.42
CA GLU A 115 24.20 5.59 -1.36
C GLU A 115 23.60 5.56 0.05
N ILE A 116 22.30 5.81 0.19
CA ILE A 116 21.61 5.90 1.49
C ILE A 116 20.91 4.60 1.92
N GLY A 117 21.28 3.47 1.29
CA GLY A 117 20.71 2.16 1.58
C GLY A 117 20.86 1.72 3.04
N CYS A 118 19.85 1.00 3.51
CA CYS A 118 19.84 0.38 4.82
C CYS A 118 20.56 -0.98 4.81
N VAL A 119 20.96 -1.46 5.99
CA VAL A 119 21.53 -2.81 6.18
C VAL A 119 20.51 -3.90 5.81
N LYS A 120 19.23 -3.66 6.08
CA LYS A 120 18.11 -4.56 5.78
C LYS A 120 16.83 -3.77 5.53
N GLN A 121 15.81 -4.46 5.04
CA GLN A 121 14.47 -3.91 4.87
C GLN A 121 13.96 -3.32 6.19
N ASN A 122 13.23 -2.20 6.10
CA ASN A 122 12.56 -1.62 7.27
C ASN A 122 11.56 -2.62 7.86
N ASP A 123 11.60 -2.78 9.18
CA ASP A 123 10.80 -3.77 9.92
C ASP A 123 9.76 -3.02 10.75
N GLU A 124 8.50 -3.45 10.63
CA GLU A 124 7.39 -2.88 11.37
C GLU A 124 7.37 -3.33 12.84
N VAL A 125 6.63 -2.59 13.66
CA VAL A 125 6.29 -2.96 15.03
C VAL A 125 4.78 -3.00 15.20
N LEU A 126 4.33 -3.92 16.06
CA LEU A 126 2.92 -4.06 16.44
C LEU A 126 2.71 -3.43 17.82
N ILE A 127 1.82 -2.45 17.90
CA ILE A 127 1.47 -1.76 19.15
C ILE A 127 0.01 -2.02 19.48
N GLU A 128 -0.26 -2.65 20.62
CA GLU A 128 -1.61 -2.76 21.16
C GLU A 128 -2.06 -1.42 21.77
N GLN A 129 -3.23 -0.93 21.36
CA GLN A 129 -3.83 0.32 21.84
C GLN A 129 -5.27 0.11 22.30
N GLY A 130 -5.43 -0.62 23.40
CA GLY A 130 -6.74 -0.85 24.02
C GLY A 130 -7.59 -1.85 23.25
N THR A 131 -8.91 -1.70 23.38
CA THR A 131 -9.90 -2.65 22.86
C THR A 131 -10.70 -2.09 21.69
N CYS A 132 -11.19 -2.97 20.82
CA CYS A 132 -12.07 -2.67 19.70
C CYS A 132 -13.28 -3.63 19.69
N ALA A 133 -14.16 -3.51 18.68
CA ALA A 133 -15.37 -4.32 18.52
C ALA A 133 -16.33 -4.33 19.75
N ASN A 134 -16.37 -3.22 20.49
CA ASN A 134 -17.09 -3.06 21.77
C ASN A 134 -16.54 -3.93 22.93
N GLY A 135 -15.22 -4.18 22.94
CA GLY A 135 -14.53 -4.85 24.05
C GLY A 135 -13.80 -6.18 23.75
N PRO A 136 -14.33 -7.11 22.94
CA PRO A 136 -13.72 -8.43 22.75
C PRO A 136 -12.44 -8.41 21.89
N GLY A 137 -12.31 -7.42 21.00
CA GLY A 137 -11.13 -7.29 20.15
C GLY A 137 -10.01 -6.50 20.82
N THR A 138 -8.77 -6.84 20.49
CA THR A 138 -7.58 -6.02 20.74
C THR A 138 -7.36 -5.11 19.54
N PHE A 139 -7.23 -3.81 19.77
CA PHE A 139 -6.87 -2.85 18.72
C PHE A 139 -5.35 -2.82 18.57
N ILE A 140 -4.86 -3.09 17.37
CA ILE A 140 -3.43 -3.30 17.09
C ILE A 140 -3.04 -2.38 15.95
N ARG A 141 -2.01 -1.57 16.16
CA ARG A 141 -1.46 -0.69 15.15
C ARG A 141 -0.19 -1.31 14.60
N ASN A 142 -0.10 -1.41 13.29
CA ASN A 142 1.10 -1.83 12.57
C ASN A 142 1.71 -0.58 11.92
N GLY A 143 3.02 -0.44 12.01
CA GLY A 143 3.75 0.72 11.52
C GLY A 143 5.18 0.71 12.02
N TRP A 144 5.82 1.86 12.12
CA TRP A 144 7.27 1.93 12.41
C TRP A 144 7.57 2.73 13.66
N GLN A 145 8.49 2.19 14.47
CA GLN A 145 9.09 2.95 15.57
C GLN A 145 10.06 3.98 14.99
N PHE A 146 9.79 5.26 15.21
CA PHE A 146 10.59 6.37 14.72
C PHE A 146 11.05 7.26 15.89
N GLY A 147 12.22 6.94 16.45
CA GLY A 147 12.70 7.61 17.67
C GLY A 147 11.72 7.41 18.82
N ALA A 148 11.19 8.50 19.39
CA ALA A 148 10.14 8.47 20.41
C ALA A 148 8.72 8.39 19.83
N ASP A 149 8.57 8.55 18.52
CA ASP A 149 7.29 8.56 17.81
C ASP A 149 6.99 7.21 17.17
N PHE A 150 5.74 7.07 16.71
CA PHE A 150 5.27 5.92 15.95
C PHE A 150 4.58 6.41 14.67
N ILE A 151 5.01 5.89 13.52
CA ILE A 151 4.42 6.17 12.22
C ILE A 151 3.47 5.02 11.89
N PRO A 152 2.14 5.21 11.93
CA PRO A 152 1.20 4.14 11.63
C PRO A 152 1.15 3.83 10.13
N LEU A 153 1.09 2.54 9.78
CA LEU A 153 0.82 2.06 8.43
C LEU A 153 -0.66 1.68 8.27
N PHE A 154 -1.14 0.77 9.12
CA PHE A 154 -2.52 0.34 9.15
C PHE A 154 -2.91 -0.21 10.54
N ASP A 155 -4.20 -0.21 10.81
CA ASP A 155 -4.74 -0.65 12.09
C ASP A 155 -5.56 -1.94 11.90
N MET A 156 -5.56 -2.80 12.92
CA MET A 156 -6.26 -4.08 12.96
C MET A 156 -7.10 -4.20 14.23
N CYS A 157 -8.16 -4.97 14.16
CA CYS A 157 -8.95 -5.39 15.32
C CYS A 157 -9.06 -6.92 15.36
N HIS A 158 -8.47 -7.53 16.37
CA HIS A 158 -8.34 -8.99 16.48
C HIS A 158 -8.79 -9.51 17.86
N ASP A 159 -9.65 -10.52 17.87
CA ASP A 159 -10.00 -11.30 19.06
C ASP A 159 -9.11 -12.54 19.16
N LYS A 160 -8.18 -12.51 20.12
CA LYS A 160 -7.23 -13.60 20.40
C LYS A 160 -7.92 -14.89 20.88
N ASN A 161 -9.06 -14.78 21.55
CA ASN A 161 -9.77 -15.94 22.12
C ASN A 161 -10.56 -16.68 21.04
N LEU A 162 -11.16 -15.94 20.11
CA LEU A 162 -11.94 -16.49 19.00
C LEU A 162 -11.12 -16.73 17.74
N ALA A 163 -9.84 -16.31 17.72
CA ALA A 163 -9.01 -16.26 16.52
C ALA A 163 -9.70 -15.51 15.36
N LEU A 164 -10.45 -14.45 15.69
CA LEU A 164 -11.32 -13.72 14.78
C LEU A 164 -10.74 -12.35 14.47
N ASN A 165 -10.69 -12.01 13.19
CA ASN A 165 -10.32 -10.67 12.75
C ASN A 165 -11.60 -9.90 12.42
N TYR A 166 -11.83 -8.78 13.11
CA TYR A 166 -13.02 -7.96 12.90
C TYR A 166 -12.86 -7.02 11.70
N TYR A 167 -11.71 -6.34 11.61
CA TYR A 167 -11.40 -5.42 10.51
C TYR A 167 -9.90 -5.12 10.44
N SER A 168 -9.47 -4.67 9.25
CA SER A 168 -8.26 -3.87 9.06
C SER A 168 -8.64 -2.53 8.43
N ILE A 169 -7.94 -1.46 8.76
CA ILE A 169 -8.14 -0.12 8.21
C ILE A 169 -6.77 0.42 7.76
N ASN A 170 -6.64 0.69 6.47
CA ASN A 170 -5.48 1.32 5.86
C ASN A 170 -5.89 2.54 5.01
N THR A 171 -4.92 3.37 4.66
CA THR A 171 -5.12 4.51 3.74
C THR A 171 -4.52 4.18 2.38
N VAL A 172 -5.33 4.28 1.32
CA VAL A 172 -4.86 4.11 -0.06
C VAL A 172 -4.47 5.47 -0.63
N TYR A 173 -3.19 5.63 -0.95
CA TYR A 173 -2.65 6.86 -1.51
C TYR A 173 -2.82 6.90 -3.02
N GLY A 174 -4.00 7.34 -3.48
CA GLY A 174 -4.37 7.29 -4.92
C GLY A 174 -3.37 7.97 -5.88
N ARG A 175 -2.63 8.99 -5.44
CA ARG A 175 -1.59 9.65 -6.25
C ARG A 175 -0.35 8.75 -6.46
N SER A 176 -0.08 7.88 -5.51
CA SER A 176 1.08 6.99 -5.48
C SER A 176 0.73 5.53 -5.82
N ALA A 177 -0.57 5.19 -5.91
CA ALA A 177 -1.06 3.81 -6.04
C ALA A 177 -0.54 3.04 -7.27
N ASN A 178 -0.04 3.73 -8.30
CA ASN A 178 0.58 3.10 -9.47
C ASN A 178 2.12 3.16 -9.47
N ALA A 179 2.71 3.78 -8.44
CA ALA A 179 4.14 3.93 -8.24
C ALA A 179 4.69 2.96 -7.18
N ASP A 180 3.97 1.87 -6.92
CA ASP A 180 4.32 0.82 -5.98
C ASP A 180 5.47 -0.08 -6.49
N ASP A 181 6.18 -0.69 -5.55
CA ASP A 181 7.12 -1.78 -5.80
C ASP A 181 6.37 -3.00 -6.35
N LYS A 182 6.90 -3.60 -7.42
CA LYS A 182 6.26 -4.72 -8.14
C LYS A 182 6.94 -6.07 -7.94
N ASP A 183 8.22 -6.05 -7.62
CA ASP A 183 9.09 -7.24 -7.64
C ASP A 183 9.59 -7.62 -6.23
N ASN A 184 8.89 -7.23 -5.17
CA ASN A 184 9.26 -7.62 -3.82
C ASN A 184 9.02 -9.12 -3.58
N SER A 185 9.97 -9.77 -2.91
CA SER A 185 9.79 -11.17 -2.50
C SER A 185 8.86 -11.22 -1.29
N ARG A 186 7.60 -11.61 -1.54
CA ARG A 186 6.55 -11.67 -0.52
C ARG A 186 6.90 -12.61 0.64
N PRO A 187 6.82 -12.15 1.91
CA PRO A 187 7.10 -12.98 3.06
C PRO A 187 5.99 -14.01 3.32
N SER A 188 6.28 -14.97 4.20
CA SER A 188 5.26 -15.87 4.72
C SER A 188 4.42 -15.17 5.78
N PHE A 189 3.13 -15.53 5.87
CA PHE A 189 2.25 -14.99 6.91
C PHE A 189 2.72 -15.34 8.32
N SER A 190 2.77 -14.33 9.18
CA SER A 190 3.10 -14.46 10.60
C SER A 190 1.84 -14.46 11.47
N GLN A 191 1.79 -15.36 12.45
CA GLN A 191 0.74 -15.34 13.49
C GLN A 191 1.17 -14.51 14.71
N SER A 192 2.48 -14.24 14.85
CA SER A 192 3.07 -13.62 16.03
C SER A 192 2.51 -14.25 17.33
N SER A 193 2.21 -13.46 18.36
CA SER A 193 1.65 -13.91 19.65
C SER A 193 0.12 -13.90 19.70
N TYR A 194 -0.56 -13.60 18.59
CA TYR A 194 -1.99 -13.28 18.59
C TYR A 194 -2.92 -14.49 18.43
N TYR A 195 -2.37 -15.66 18.10
CA TYR A 195 -3.13 -16.91 17.96
C TYR A 195 -2.66 -17.97 18.96
N PRO A 196 -2.85 -17.75 20.28
CA PRO A 196 -2.31 -18.63 21.30
C PRO A 196 -2.88 -20.05 21.18
N GLY A 197 -1.99 -21.04 21.17
CA GLY A 197 -2.38 -22.46 21.10
C GLY A 197 -2.84 -22.95 19.73
N LEU A 198 -2.76 -22.10 18.70
CA LEU A 198 -3.10 -22.48 17.32
C LEU A 198 -1.85 -22.44 16.42
N SER A 199 -1.81 -23.36 15.47
CA SER A 199 -0.93 -23.27 14.30
C SER A 199 -1.76 -22.81 13.12
N VAL A 200 -1.82 -21.50 12.87
CA VAL A 200 -2.74 -20.94 11.86
C VAL A 200 -2.38 -21.42 10.46
N ASN A 201 -1.09 -21.54 10.15
CA ASN A 201 -0.62 -22.16 8.89
C ASN A 201 -1.15 -23.59 8.71
N THR A 202 -1.14 -24.41 9.77
CA THR A 202 -1.67 -25.77 9.72
C THR A 202 -3.19 -25.79 9.50
N LEU A 203 -3.93 -24.90 10.17
CA LEU A 203 -5.39 -24.77 10.00
C LEU A 203 -5.80 -24.36 8.58
N TYR A 204 -4.94 -23.62 7.87
CA TYR A 204 -5.13 -23.28 6.47
C TYR A 204 -4.78 -24.42 5.49
N THR A 205 -4.27 -25.56 5.93
CA THR A 205 -4.09 -26.70 5.01
C THR A 205 -5.44 -27.25 4.58
N GLN A 206 -5.55 -27.70 3.33
CA GLN A 206 -6.81 -28.25 2.82
C GLN A 206 -7.29 -29.45 3.66
N ALA A 207 -6.37 -30.25 4.22
CA ALA A 207 -6.72 -31.35 5.12
C ALA A 207 -7.43 -30.88 6.40
N GLU A 208 -6.91 -29.83 7.07
CA GLU A 208 -7.56 -29.29 8.27
C GLU A 208 -8.86 -28.53 7.93
N GLN A 209 -8.92 -27.88 6.77
CA GLN A 209 -10.14 -27.26 6.28
C GLN A 209 -11.25 -28.30 6.03
N THR A 210 -10.92 -29.42 5.37
CA THR A 210 -11.88 -30.51 5.14
C THR A 210 -12.41 -31.06 6.46
N LYS A 211 -11.55 -31.31 7.45
CA LYS A 211 -11.98 -31.75 8.80
C LYS A 211 -12.90 -30.74 9.47
N THR A 212 -12.53 -29.46 9.41
CA THR A 212 -13.30 -28.37 10.02
C THR A 212 -14.69 -28.27 9.38
N ILE A 213 -14.76 -28.25 8.05
CA ILE A 213 -16.03 -28.15 7.32
C ILE A 213 -16.86 -29.42 7.50
N ALA A 214 -16.25 -30.61 7.49
CA ALA A 214 -16.94 -31.88 7.77
C ALA A 214 -17.62 -31.86 9.15
N GLY A 215 -16.94 -31.32 10.17
CA GLY A 215 -17.53 -31.10 11.49
C GLY A 215 -18.72 -30.14 11.47
N ILE A 216 -18.66 -29.07 10.67
CA ILE A 216 -19.74 -28.08 10.54
C ILE A 216 -20.96 -28.67 9.81
N VAL A 217 -20.75 -29.38 8.70
CA VAL A 217 -21.83 -29.90 7.84
C VAL A 217 -22.27 -31.31 8.23
N GLY A 218 -21.57 -31.96 9.16
CA GLY A 218 -21.84 -33.32 9.63
C GLY A 218 -21.53 -34.44 8.62
N SER A 219 -20.69 -34.18 7.60
CA SER A 219 -20.38 -35.16 6.54
C SER A 219 -19.09 -34.85 5.79
N ASP A 220 -18.17 -35.82 5.73
CA ASP A 220 -16.96 -35.74 4.91
C ASP A 220 -17.29 -35.64 3.40
N ALA A 221 -18.34 -36.33 2.96
CA ALA A 221 -18.77 -36.29 1.57
C ALA A 221 -19.31 -34.91 1.16
N LEU A 222 -19.98 -34.20 2.08
CA LEU A 222 -20.40 -32.81 1.84
C LEU A 222 -19.22 -31.85 1.93
N ALA A 223 -18.29 -32.05 2.88
CA ALA A 223 -17.10 -31.21 2.99
C ALA A 223 -16.23 -31.24 1.72
N GLY A 224 -16.11 -32.41 1.10
CA GLY A 224 -15.41 -32.59 -0.18
C GLY A 224 -16.04 -31.84 -1.37
N GLN A 225 -17.24 -31.24 -1.22
CA GLN A 225 -17.82 -30.35 -2.22
C GLN A 225 -17.37 -28.89 -2.06
N TYR A 226 -16.93 -28.50 -0.85
CA TYR A 226 -16.44 -27.15 -0.55
C TYR A 226 -14.91 -27.06 -0.63
N ILE A 227 -14.22 -28.10 -0.18
CA ILE A 227 -12.75 -28.20 -0.21
C ILE A 227 -12.35 -29.33 -1.15
N VAL A 228 -11.85 -28.97 -2.32
CA VAL A 228 -11.48 -29.92 -3.38
C VAL A 228 -9.97 -29.90 -3.60
N PRO A 229 -9.25 -30.99 -3.26
CA PRO A 229 -7.82 -31.11 -3.47
C PRO A 229 -7.37 -30.78 -4.89
N ASN A 230 -6.24 -30.08 -5.00
CA ASN A 230 -5.61 -29.68 -6.27
C ASN A 230 -6.48 -28.76 -7.18
N THR A 231 -7.47 -28.07 -6.61
CA THR A 231 -8.27 -27.06 -7.32
C THR A 231 -8.19 -25.71 -6.62
N GLU A 232 -8.89 -24.68 -7.10
CA GLU A 232 -9.07 -23.38 -6.40
C GLU A 232 -10.24 -23.39 -5.37
N TYR A 233 -10.90 -24.54 -5.15
CA TYR A 233 -11.95 -24.68 -4.14
C TYR A 233 -11.33 -25.02 -2.79
N TYR A 234 -10.72 -24.03 -2.16
CA TYR A 234 -10.23 -24.07 -0.79
C TYR A 234 -10.15 -22.65 -0.22
N LEU A 235 -10.12 -22.50 1.10
CA LEU A 235 -9.97 -21.22 1.76
C LEU A 235 -8.48 -20.83 1.82
N SER A 236 -8.21 -19.63 1.37
CA SER A 236 -6.90 -19.00 1.33
C SER A 236 -6.81 -17.83 2.31
N ARG A 237 -5.60 -17.35 2.52
CA ARG A 237 -5.26 -16.22 3.42
C ARG A 237 -5.57 -14.91 2.69
N GLY A 238 -6.84 -14.56 2.58
CA GLY A 238 -7.26 -13.34 1.88
C GLY A 238 -6.99 -12.11 2.72
N HIS A 239 -6.16 -11.19 2.25
CA HIS A 239 -5.84 -9.95 2.96
C HIS A 239 -7.08 -9.07 3.15
N MET A 240 -7.16 -8.38 4.30
CA MET A 240 -8.17 -7.34 4.56
C MET A 240 -7.64 -5.94 4.21
N ALA A 241 -6.39 -5.63 4.58
CA ALA A 241 -5.58 -4.56 4.02
C ALA A 241 -4.52 -5.19 3.09
N PRO A 242 -4.74 -5.21 1.77
CA PRO A 242 -3.91 -5.96 0.84
C PRO A 242 -2.52 -5.33 0.62
N ASP A 243 -1.52 -6.19 0.43
CA ASP A 243 -0.17 -5.88 -0.09
C ASP A 243 -0.17 -4.76 -1.15
N GLY A 244 -1.03 -4.89 -2.17
CA GLY A 244 -1.10 -3.92 -3.28
C GLY A 244 -1.69 -2.54 -2.96
N ASP A 245 -2.15 -2.29 -1.73
CA ASP A 245 -2.48 -0.93 -1.28
C ASP A 245 -1.25 -0.16 -0.78
N PHE A 246 -0.14 -0.87 -0.53
CA PHE A 246 1.10 -0.32 0.01
C PHE A 246 2.15 -0.12 -1.09
N ILE A 247 2.94 0.95 -0.95
CA ILE A 247 3.76 1.47 -2.05
C ILE A 247 5.18 0.90 -2.04
N ASP A 248 5.85 0.89 -0.90
CA ASP A 248 7.21 0.35 -0.78
C ASP A 248 7.19 -1.08 -0.24
N ALA A 249 8.23 -1.84 -0.56
CA ALA A 249 8.36 -3.24 -0.17
C ALA A 249 8.24 -3.48 1.34
N ALA A 250 8.71 -2.56 2.21
CA ALA A 250 8.60 -2.75 3.66
C ALA A 250 7.14 -2.65 4.11
N SER A 251 6.42 -1.67 3.59
CA SER A 251 4.99 -1.53 3.83
C SER A 251 4.18 -2.72 3.27
N GLN A 252 4.58 -3.28 2.13
CA GLN A 252 3.96 -4.47 1.55
C GLN A 252 4.19 -5.71 2.43
N ASP A 253 5.43 -5.93 2.86
CA ASP A 253 5.84 -7.05 3.73
C ASP A 253 5.12 -6.99 5.10
N ALA A 254 4.94 -5.79 5.66
CA ALA A 254 4.23 -5.55 6.91
C ALA A 254 2.74 -5.96 6.87
N SER A 255 2.17 -6.20 5.68
CA SER A 255 0.78 -6.64 5.50
C SER A 255 0.55 -8.13 5.81
N TYR A 256 1.61 -8.94 5.87
CA TYR A 256 1.57 -10.40 5.95
C TYR A 256 1.40 -10.94 7.38
N TYR A 257 0.37 -10.46 8.08
CA TYR A 257 -0.06 -11.01 9.37
C TYR A 257 -1.37 -11.75 9.22
N PHE A 258 -1.53 -12.90 9.90
CA PHE A 258 -2.81 -13.60 9.94
C PHE A 258 -3.94 -12.72 10.49
N MET A 259 -3.61 -11.77 11.37
CA MET A 259 -4.55 -10.78 11.92
C MET A 259 -5.13 -9.84 10.85
N ASN A 260 -4.45 -9.73 9.72
CA ASN A 260 -4.84 -8.95 8.56
C ASN A 260 -5.49 -9.83 7.46
N THR A 261 -6.01 -11.00 7.81
CA THR A 261 -6.60 -11.92 6.83
C THR A 261 -8.03 -12.34 7.18
N ALA A 262 -8.76 -12.84 6.19
CA ALA A 262 -9.95 -13.64 6.39
C ALA A 262 -9.86 -14.89 5.49
N PRO A 263 -10.43 -16.03 5.90
CA PRO A 263 -10.57 -17.19 5.02
C PRO A 263 -11.43 -16.81 3.80
N GLN A 264 -10.84 -16.82 2.61
CA GLN A 264 -11.52 -16.51 1.35
C GLN A 264 -11.30 -17.64 0.36
N PHE A 265 -12.33 -18.08 -0.37
CA PHE A 265 -12.13 -19.08 -1.43
C PHE A 265 -11.04 -18.61 -2.40
N GLN A 266 -10.12 -19.51 -2.73
CA GLN A 266 -8.98 -19.19 -3.59
C GLN A 266 -9.44 -18.69 -4.96
N THR A 267 -10.53 -19.21 -5.50
CA THR A 267 -11.16 -18.70 -6.74
C THR A 267 -11.45 -17.20 -6.71
N PHE A 268 -11.77 -16.66 -5.53
CA PHE A 268 -12.01 -15.24 -5.31
C PHE A 268 -10.68 -14.50 -5.03
N ASN A 269 -9.91 -14.98 -4.05
CA ASN A 269 -8.68 -14.33 -3.61
C ASN A 269 -7.61 -14.23 -4.73
N SER A 270 -7.43 -15.28 -5.55
CA SER A 270 -6.43 -15.31 -6.63
C SER A 270 -6.74 -14.35 -7.78
N ARG A 271 -8.00 -13.90 -7.89
CA ARG A 271 -8.49 -13.07 -8.99
C ARG A 271 -8.76 -11.63 -8.55
N MET A 272 -8.68 -11.34 -7.25
CA MET A 272 -8.84 -10.01 -6.68
C MET A 272 -7.53 -9.22 -6.75
N SER A 273 -7.17 -8.78 -7.96
CA SER A 273 -6.29 -7.60 -8.12
C SER A 273 -7.12 -6.35 -7.80
N PRO A 274 -6.57 -5.29 -7.18
CA PRO A 274 -7.30 -4.05 -6.86
C PRO A 274 -8.09 -3.45 -8.04
N HIS A 275 -7.67 -3.78 -9.27
CA HIS A 275 -8.23 -3.27 -10.51
C HIS A 275 -9.39 -4.09 -11.09
N LYS A 276 -9.67 -5.33 -10.64
CA LYS A 276 -10.55 -6.25 -11.39
C LYS A 276 -11.94 -6.50 -10.82
N CYS A 277 -12.20 -6.30 -9.52
CA CYS A 277 -13.51 -6.66 -8.94
C CYS A 277 -14.32 -5.48 -8.39
N CYS A 278 -13.72 -4.34 -8.04
CA CYS A 278 -14.50 -3.18 -7.55
C CYS A 278 -15.15 -2.35 -8.65
N HIS A 279 -14.97 -2.71 -9.93
CA HIS A 279 -15.58 -2.06 -11.09
C HIS A 279 -16.53 -3.00 -11.84
N THR A 280 -17.66 -3.36 -11.24
CA THR A 280 -18.85 -3.78 -12.00
C THR A 280 -20.13 -3.27 -11.34
N THR A 281 -20.37 -1.97 -11.43
CA THR A 281 -21.68 -1.35 -11.76
C THR A 281 -21.56 0.18 -11.71
N PRO A 282 -21.86 0.92 -12.79
CA PRO A 282 -21.96 2.37 -12.73
C PRO A 282 -23.28 2.73 -12.04
N VAL A 283 -23.22 3.20 -10.80
CA VAL A 283 -24.31 4.00 -10.23
C VAL A 283 -24.04 5.44 -10.63
N THR A 284 -24.87 5.96 -11.53
CA THR A 284 -24.92 7.37 -11.90
C THR A 284 -25.25 8.23 -10.68
N GLY A 285 -24.31 9.05 -10.20
CA GLY A 285 -24.61 9.97 -9.10
C GLY A 285 -23.44 10.81 -8.58
N ARG A 286 -23.36 12.05 -9.08
CA ARG A 286 -22.88 13.29 -8.45
C ARG A 286 -21.44 13.32 -7.88
N LYS A 287 -20.57 14.11 -8.54
CA LYS A 287 -19.23 14.51 -8.07
C LYS A 287 -19.34 15.34 -6.78
N GLU A 288 -18.69 14.91 -5.72
CA GLU A 288 -18.29 15.77 -4.60
C GLU A 288 -16.79 16.09 -4.71
N GLN A 289 -16.48 17.39 -4.74
CA GLN A 289 -15.13 17.92 -4.67
C GLN A 289 -14.71 17.98 -3.20
N ASN A 290 -13.88 17.04 -2.76
CA ASN A 290 -12.77 17.27 -1.83
C ASN A 290 -12.02 15.94 -1.62
N GLY A 291 -10.72 15.96 -1.95
CA GLY A 291 -9.88 14.78 -2.15
C GLY A 291 -9.42 14.09 -0.87
N THR A 292 -10.33 13.37 -0.20
CA THR A 292 -9.96 12.37 0.81
C THR A 292 -10.99 11.24 0.77
N SER A 293 -10.63 10.12 0.15
CA SER A 293 -11.48 8.92 0.12
C SER A 293 -11.03 8.00 1.25
N VAL A 294 -11.74 8.00 2.38
CA VAL A 294 -11.67 6.88 3.34
C VAL A 294 -12.34 5.69 2.68
N ARG A 295 -11.57 4.77 2.12
CA ARG A 295 -12.11 3.45 1.73
C ARG A 295 -12.04 2.58 2.97
N SER A 296 -13.19 2.37 3.63
CA SER A 296 -13.34 1.13 4.37
C SER A 296 -13.50 0.02 3.34
N SER A 297 -12.87 -1.13 3.56
CA SER A 297 -13.06 -2.36 2.77
C SER A 297 -14.49 -2.89 2.98
N GLN A 298 -15.50 -2.12 2.61
CA GLN A 298 -16.92 -2.43 2.80
C GLN A 298 -17.43 -3.49 1.82
N CYS A 299 -16.55 -4.03 0.95
CA CYS A 299 -16.79 -5.26 0.21
C CYS A 299 -16.81 -6.51 1.11
N ILE A 300 -16.39 -6.41 2.38
CA ILE A 300 -16.44 -7.50 3.38
C ILE A 300 -17.84 -7.63 4.03
N ARG A 301 -18.93 -7.14 3.40
CA ARG A 301 -20.29 -7.32 3.95
C ARG A 301 -20.96 -8.66 3.63
N ASN A 302 -20.36 -9.47 2.75
CA ASN A 302 -20.84 -10.83 2.43
C ASN A 302 -19.89 -11.93 2.91
N ASN A 303 -19.08 -11.69 3.94
CA ASN A 303 -18.44 -12.78 4.65
C ASN A 303 -19.49 -13.51 5.48
N VAL A 304 -19.76 -14.76 5.12
CA VAL A 304 -20.32 -15.73 6.06
C VAL A 304 -19.32 -15.80 7.21
N TYR A 305 -19.65 -15.15 8.33
CA TYR A 305 -18.90 -15.29 9.57
C TYR A 305 -19.05 -16.74 10.03
N TRP A 306 -18.06 -17.57 9.76
CA TRP A 306 -17.95 -18.87 10.40
C TRP A 306 -17.46 -18.64 11.82
N LEU A 307 -18.40 -18.47 12.74
CA LEU A 307 -18.13 -18.52 14.18
C LEU A 307 -17.48 -19.88 14.48
N PRO A 308 -16.40 -19.93 15.30
CA PRO A 308 -15.92 -21.20 15.80
C PRO A 308 -17.06 -21.87 16.58
N ALA A 309 -17.38 -23.11 16.19
CA ALA A 309 -18.34 -23.93 16.90
C ALA A 309 -18.00 -23.91 18.40
N SER A 310 -18.95 -23.45 19.20
CA SER A 310 -18.86 -23.47 20.66
C SER A 310 -18.43 -24.86 21.11
N ARG A 311 -17.30 -24.94 21.83
CA ARG A 311 -16.99 -26.13 22.62
C ARG A 311 -18.11 -26.29 23.64
N HIS A 312 -19.03 -27.20 23.38
CA HIS A 312 -19.92 -27.70 24.42
C HIS A 312 -19.05 -28.41 25.46
N LYS A 313 -19.18 -27.97 26.71
CA LYS A 313 -18.81 -28.75 27.89
C LYS A 313 -19.70 -29.98 27.98
#